data_AF-A0A5C8SJ67-F1
#
_entry.id   AF-A0A5C8SJ67-F1
#
_cell.length_a   1.000
_cell.length_b   1.000
_cell.length_c   1.000
_cell.angle_alpha   90.00
_cell.angle_beta   90.00
_cell.angle_gamma   90.00
#
_symmetry.space_group_name_H-M   'P 1'
#
loop_
_entity.id
_entity.type
_entity.pdbx_description
1 polymer ?
#
loop_
_entity_poly.entity_id
_entity_poly.type
_entity_poly.pdbx_seq_one_letter_code
_entity_poly.pdbx_strand_id
1 'polypeptide(L)'
;MTETRERLTPEERAGRQRRLMTVGEYLYGPSWQNALATRLEKRGPVAVPRVRLNQWANGAKPVPGWMLPVIETVAREAAAELRQRALVLDAIAAGGDAPPGAPGEPEGTGDSSVETGSTVDQGAAGGAGEAFEFSMDTPVSPPGADEPEFDIGAFVDTFVQTYAHVPLPR
;
A
#
# COMPACT_ATOMS: atom_id res chain seq x y z
N MET A 1 14.24 23.70 -11.83
CA MET A 1 13.27 23.58 -10.73
C MET A 1 14.06 23.32 -9.46
N THR A 2 14.27 24.35 -8.67
CA THR A 2 15.06 24.31 -7.44
C THR A 2 14.30 23.51 -6.38
N GLU A 3 14.81 22.32 -6.03
CA GLU A 3 14.46 21.64 -4.78
C GLU A 3 14.84 22.59 -3.64
N THR A 4 13.87 23.39 -3.19
CA THR A 4 13.95 24.10 -1.92
C THR A 4 14.34 23.05 -0.89
N ARG A 5 15.56 23.16 -0.34
CA ARG A 5 15.98 22.38 0.82
C ARG A 5 15.09 22.81 1.98
N GLU A 6 13.87 22.29 1.99
CA GLU A 6 12.89 22.48 3.04
C GLU A 6 13.62 22.02 4.31
N ARG A 7 14.05 22.98 5.15
CA ARG A 7 14.72 22.70 6.41
C ARG A 7 13.66 22.19 7.40
N LEU A 8 13.08 21.04 7.10
CA LEU A 8 12.20 20.35 8.05
C LEU A 8 13.02 19.97 9.27
N THR A 9 12.40 20.11 10.44
CA THR A 9 12.92 19.52 11.67
C THR A 9 12.91 17.99 11.53
N PRO A 10 13.79 17.28 12.27
CA PRO A 10 13.78 15.81 12.27
C PRO A 10 12.42 15.23 12.68
N GLU A 11 11.73 15.88 13.63
CA GLU A 11 10.39 15.48 14.08
C GLU A 11 9.33 15.61 12.98
N GLU A 12 9.35 16.70 12.21
CA GLU A 12 8.42 16.87 11.09
C GLU A 12 8.67 15.81 10.01
N ARG A 13 9.93 15.48 9.72
CA ARG A 13 10.27 14.43 8.75
C ARG A 13 9.72 13.08 9.19
N ALA A 14 9.96 12.72 10.46
CA ALA A 14 9.46 11.49 11.04
C ALA A 14 7.93 11.45 11.03
N GLY A 15 7.26 12.56 11.36
CA GLY A 15 5.80 12.67 11.33
C GLY A 15 5.23 12.47 9.93
N ARG A 16 5.82 13.08 8.90
CA ARG A 16 5.38 12.91 7.50
C ARG A 16 5.62 11.49 7.00
N GLN A 17 6.79 10.92 7.29
CA GLN A 17 7.13 9.54 6.95
C GLN A 17 6.16 8.55 7.60
N ARG A 18 5.90 8.71 8.90
CA ARG A 18 4.98 7.86 9.65
C ARG A 18 3.58 7.87 9.03
N ARG A 19 3.03 9.05 8.72
CA ARG A 19 1.72 9.16 8.07
C ARG A 19 1.65 8.39 6.75
N LEU A 20 2.68 8.50 5.91
CA LEU A 20 2.76 7.76 4.65
C LEU A 20 2.74 6.24 4.90
N MET A 21 3.59 5.76 5.81
CA MET A 21 3.69 4.33 6.13
C MET A 21 2.38 3.79 6.69
N THR A 22 1.78 4.47 7.67
CA THR A 22 0.51 4.06 8.28
C THR A 22 -0.60 3.96 7.26
N VAL A 23 -0.77 4.95 6.38
CA VAL A 23 -1.82 4.89 5.35
C VAL A 23 -1.54 3.75 4.36
N GLY A 24 -0.29 3.56 3.96
CA GLY A 24 0.09 2.46 3.07
C GLY A 24 -0.24 1.10 3.67
N GLU A 25 0.26 0.83 4.89
CA GLU A 25 0.13 -0.46 5.56
C GLU A 25 -1.33 -0.79 5.90
N TYR A 26 -2.12 0.18 6.38
CA TYR A 26 -3.52 -0.07 6.72
C TYR A 26 -4.39 -0.36 5.49
N LEU A 27 -4.07 0.23 4.34
CA LEU A 27 -4.89 0.06 3.14
C LEU A 27 -4.49 -1.17 2.32
N TYR A 28 -3.22 -1.55 2.34
CA TYR A 28 -2.66 -2.52 1.39
C TYR A 28 -1.78 -3.59 2.03
N GLY A 29 -1.53 -3.52 3.34
CA GLY A 29 -0.70 -4.47 4.07
C GLY A 29 0.81 -4.30 3.82
N PRO A 30 1.61 -5.36 4.02
CA PRO A 30 3.08 -5.28 4.03
C PRO A 30 3.71 -4.82 2.71
N SER A 31 3.04 -5.04 1.57
CA SER A 31 3.53 -4.72 0.23
C SER A 31 2.84 -3.50 -0.38
N TRP A 32 2.59 -2.49 0.45
CA TRP A 32 1.72 -1.36 0.10
C TRP A 32 2.26 -0.43 -0.98
N GLN A 33 3.58 -0.38 -1.20
CA GLN A 33 4.20 0.65 -2.04
C GLN A 33 3.77 0.54 -3.50
N ASN A 34 3.56 -0.68 -4.01
CA ASN A 34 3.06 -0.90 -5.37
C ASN A 34 1.61 -0.43 -5.51
N ALA A 35 0.75 -0.88 -4.60
CA ALA A 35 -0.68 -0.56 -4.65
C ALA A 35 -0.92 0.94 -4.45
N LEU A 36 -0.17 1.57 -3.54
CA LEU A 36 -0.25 2.99 -3.31
C LEU A 36 0.28 3.80 -4.51
N ALA A 37 1.38 3.38 -5.15
CA ALA A 37 1.88 4.04 -6.36
C ALA A 37 0.80 4.07 -7.45
N THR A 38 0.18 2.92 -7.73
CA THR A 38 -0.91 2.80 -8.72
C THR A 38 -2.11 3.68 -8.37
N ARG A 39 -2.45 3.82 -7.08
CA ARG A 39 -3.54 4.70 -6.65
C ARG A 39 -3.17 6.18 -6.79
N LEU A 40 -1.93 6.54 -6.46
CA LEU A 40 -1.43 7.91 -6.56
C LEU A 40 -1.32 8.39 -8.01
N GLU A 41 -0.96 7.52 -8.95
CA GLU A 41 -0.91 7.85 -10.39
C GLU A 41 -2.27 8.31 -10.94
N LYS A 42 -3.38 7.82 -10.38
CA LYS A 42 -4.74 8.22 -10.79
C LYS A 42 -5.20 9.56 -10.20
N ARG A 43 -4.49 10.10 -9.21
CA ARG A 43 -4.95 11.24 -8.38
C ARG A 43 -3.97 12.41 -8.39
N GLY A 44 -2.68 12.14 -8.48
CA GLY A 44 -1.64 13.13 -8.34
C GLY A 44 -1.37 13.90 -9.62
N PRO A 45 -0.88 15.15 -9.53
CA PRO A 45 -0.37 15.89 -10.68
C PRO A 45 0.93 15.28 -11.25
N VAL A 46 1.58 14.41 -10.47
CA VAL A 46 2.87 13.78 -10.79
C VAL A 46 2.80 12.30 -10.46
N ALA A 47 3.17 11.46 -11.43
CA ALA A 47 3.32 10.02 -11.22
C ALA A 47 4.43 9.77 -10.18
N VAL A 48 4.10 8.99 -9.15
CA VAL A 48 5.03 8.68 -8.06
C VAL A 48 5.39 7.20 -8.15
N PRO A 49 6.59 6.86 -8.65
CA PRO A 49 6.98 5.47 -8.79
C PRO A 49 7.23 4.83 -7.42
N ARG A 50 7.05 3.49 -7.35
CA ARG A 50 7.34 2.66 -6.16
C ARG A 50 8.67 2.98 -5.50
N VAL A 51 9.73 3.16 -6.30
CA VAL A 51 11.08 3.46 -5.79
C VAL A 51 11.09 4.75 -4.96
N ARG A 52 10.31 5.74 -5.34
CA ARG A 52 10.21 7.01 -4.62
C ARG A 52 9.45 6.85 -3.31
N LEU A 53 8.38 6.06 -3.29
CA LEU A 53 7.67 5.70 -2.06
C LEU A 53 8.59 4.96 -1.08
N ASN A 54 9.43 4.03 -1.57
CA ASN A 54 10.43 3.35 -0.74
C ASN A 54 11.48 4.31 -0.16
N GLN A 55 11.98 5.26 -0.96
CA GLN A 55 12.92 6.27 -0.47
C GLN A 55 12.32 7.13 0.64
N TRP A 56 11.02 7.43 0.56
CA TRP A 56 10.30 8.16 1.59
C TRP A 56 10.02 7.31 2.82
N ALA A 57 9.58 6.06 2.64
CA ALA A 57 9.28 5.13 3.72
C ALA A 57 10.51 4.79 4.55
N ASN A 58 11.69 4.67 3.92
CA ASN A 58 12.95 4.38 4.59
C ASN A 58 13.66 5.63 5.12
N GLY A 59 13.05 6.82 5.01
CA GLY A 59 13.64 8.09 5.45
C GLY A 59 14.85 8.58 4.62
N ALA A 60 15.22 7.87 3.54
CA ALA A 60 16.31 8.26 2.65
C ALA A 60 16.05 9.62 1.97
N LYS A 61 14.77 9.95 1.75
CA LYS A 61 14.33 11.28 1.33
C LYS A 61 13.12 11.73 2.16
N PRO A 62 13.01 13.02 2.51
CA PRO A 62 11.82 13.52 3.18
C PRO A 62 10.60 13.44 2.24
N VAL A 63 9.43 13.18 2.84
CA VAL A 63 8.15 13.29 2.13
C VAL A 63 7.89 14.77 1.80
N PRO A 64 7.68 15.13 0.53
CA PRO A 64 7.46 16.51 0.14
C PRO A 64 6.10 17.01 0.65
N GLY A 65 6.01 18.30 1.01
CA GLY A 65 4.80 18.86 1.63
C GLY A 65 3.53 18.72 0.78
N TRP A 66 3.65 18.81 -0.55
CA TRP A 66 2.52 18.64 -1.47
C TRP A 66 1.91 17.24 -1.45
N MET A 67 2.66 16.22 -0.99
CA MET A 67 2.19 14.84 -0.95
C MET A 67 1.26 14.57 0.25
N LEU A 68 1.39 15.34 1.33
CA LEU A 68 0.54 15.15 2.52
C LEU A 68 -0.96 15.29 2.23
N PRO A 69 -1.46 16.37 1.59
CA PRO A 69 -2.88 16.48 1.29
C PRO A 69 -3.36 15.39 0.31
N VAL A 70 -2.48 14.88 -0.56
CA VAL A 70 -2.80 13.76 -1.47
C VAL A 70 -2.99 12.47 -0.67
N ILE A 71 -2.07 12.17 0.26
CA ILE A 71 -2.18 11.00 1.16
C ILE A 71 -3.45 11.09 2.00
N GLU A 72 -3.77 12.26 2.57
CA GLU A 72 -4.99 12.47 3.35
C GLU A 72 -6.25 12.24 2.52
N THR A 73 -6.26 12.71 1.28
CA THR A 73 -7.39 12.48 0.36
C THR A 73 -7.56 10.99 0.06
N VAL A 74 -6.46 10.30 -0.26
CA VAL A 74 -6.46 8.84 -0.49
C VAL A 74 -6.97 8.08 0.74
N ALA A 75 -6.55 8.48 1.94
CA ALA A 75 -6.99 7.85 3.18
C ALA A 75 -8.50 8.04 3.43
N ARG A 76 -9.03 9.25 3.19
CA ARG A 76 -10.48 9.51 3.35
C ARG A 76 -11.32 8.73 2.35
N GLU A 77 -10.90 8.70 1.09
CA GLU A 77 -11.58 7.92 0.05
C GLU A 77 -11.59 6.43 0.39
N ALA A 78 -10.44 5.89 0.79
CA ALA A 78 -10.33 4.49 1.15
C ALA A 78 -11.17 4.14 2.39
N ALA A 79 -11.24 5.04 3.39
CA ALA A 79 -12.14 4.87 4.52
C ALA A 79 -13.61 4.84 4.09
N ALA A 80 -14.02 5.67 3.12
CA ALA A 80 -15.37 5.61 2.57
C ALA A 80 -15.64 4.31 1.81
N GLU A 81 -14.69 3.85 0.99
CA GLU A 81 -14.77 2.56 0.28
C GLU A 81 -14.91 1.39 1.25
N LEU A 82 -14.13 1.37 2.34
CA LEU A 82 -14.19 0.33 3.36
C LEU A 82 -15.54 0.31 4.10
N ARG A 83 -16.12 1.47 4.41
CA ARG A 83 -17.47 1.54 5.01
C ARG A 83 -18.52 0.99 4.05
N GLN A 84 -18.44 1.31 2.76
CA GLN A 84 -19.36 0.75 1.76
C GLN A 84 -19.23 -0.76 1.66
N ARG A 85 -18.00 -1.29 1.66
CA ARG A 85 -17.77 -2.75 1.66
C ARG A 85 -18.30 -3.41 2.92
N ALA A 86 -18.14 -2.78 4.09
CA ALA A 86 -18.68 -3.29 5.35
C ALA A 86 -20.21 -3.45 5.27
N LEU A 87 -20.93 -2.45 4.75
CA LEU A 87 -22.39 -2.53 4.58
C LEU A 87 -22.81 -3.70 3.67
N VAL A 88 -22.08 -3.95 2.59
CA VAL A 88 -22.35 -5.10 1.70
C VAL A 88 -22.10 -6.42 2.43
N LEU A 89 -21.00 -6.52 3.18
CA LEU A 89 -20.68 -7.72 3.96
C LEU A 89 -21.70 -7.97 5.08
N ASP A 90 -22.17 -6.93 5.75
CA ASP A 90 -23.22 -7.02 6.77
C ASP A 90 -24.55 -7.49 6.17
N ALA A 91 -24.91 -7.02 4.97
CA ALA A 91 -26.09 -7.48 4.26
C ALA A 91 -26.01 -8.98 3.89
N ILE A 92 -24.85 -9.43 3.41
CA ILE A 92 -24.59 -10.85 3.12
C ILE A 92 -24.65 -11.68 4.42
N ALA A 93 -24.02 -11.19 5.50
CA ALA A 93 -24.02 -11.87 6.80
C ALA A 93 -25.42 -11.98 7.42
N ALA A 94 -26.30 -11.01 7.16
CA ALA A 94 -27.70 -11.04 7.57
C ALA A 94 -28.58 -12.03 6.75
N GLY A 95 -27.99 -12.75 5.79
CA GLY A 95 -28.70 -13.70 4.92
C GLY A 95 -29.43 -13.05 3.75
N GLY A 96 -29.11 -11.77 3.45
CA GLY A 96 -29.55 -11.13 2.21
C GLY A 96 -28.65 -11.52 1.05
N ASP A 97 -29.23 -11.89 -0.09
CA ASP A 97 -28.51 -11.91 -1.36
C ASP A 97 -27.97 -10.49 -1.63
N ALA A 98 -26.75 -10.39 -2.17
CA ALA A 98 -26.03 -9.12 -2.33
C ALA A 98 -26.92 -8.04 -3.00
N PRO A 99 -26.83 -6.75 -2.61
CA PRO A 99 -27.69 -5.71 -3.16
C PRO A 99 -27.55 -5.66 -4.70
N PRO A 100 -28.67 -5.56 -5.44
CA PRO A 100 -28.66 -5.53 -6.91
C PRO A 100 -28.00 -4.24 -7.38
N GLY A 101 -26.73 -4.30 -7.78
CA GLY A 101 -25.98 -3.13 -8.20
C GLY A 101 -24.48 -3.30 -8.43
N ALA A 102 -23.92 -4.51 -8.31
CA ALA A 102 -22.56 -4.76 -8.79
C ALA A 102 -22.55 -4.72 -10.33
N PRO A 103 -21.76 -3.86 -10.99
CA PRO A 103 -21.70 -3.80 -12.45
C PRO A 103 -20.93 -5.02 -12.96
N GLY A 104 -21.66 -6.04 -13.40
CA GLY A 104 -21.04 -7.24 -13.95
C GLY A 104 -22.01 -8.34 -14.28
N GLU A 105 -22.89 -8.12 -15.26
CA GLU A 105 -23.54 -9.21 -15.99
C GLU A 105 -23.50 -8.89 -17.49
N PRO A 106 -22.59 -9.52 -18.25
CA PRO A 106 -22.95 -10.08 -19.53
C PRO A 106 -23.32 -11.55 -19.31
N GLU A 107 -24.57 -11.85 -19.62
CA GLU A 107 -25.22 -13.15 -19.59
C GLU A 107 -24.35 -14.26 -20.17
N GLY A 108 -24.36 -15.41 -19.50
CA GLY A 108 -23.71 -16.61 -19.97
C GLY A 108 -24.32 -17.12 -21.26
N THR A 109 -23.48 -17.73 -22.11
CA THR A 109 -23.90 -18.74 -23.08
C THR A 109 -22.68 -19.59 -23.43
N GLY A 110 -22.83 -20.91 -23.33
CA GLY A 110 -22.14 -21.82 -24.23
C GLY A 110 -21.08 -22.71 -23.61
N ASP A 111 -21.54 -23.83 -23.09
CA ASP A 111 -20.85 -25.13 -23.08
C ASP A 111 -20.10 -25.41 -24.40
N SER A 112 -18.85 -25.86 -24.32
CA SER A 112 -18.31 -26.88 -25.25
C SER A 112 -16.99 -27.47 -24.75
N SER A 113 -17.14 -28.74 -24.40
CA SER A 113 -16.17 -29.84 -24.35
C SER A 113 -15.14 -29.90 -25.49
N VAL A 114 -13.90 -30.36 -25.21
CA VAL A 114 -13.07 -31.44 -25.83
C VAL A 114 -11.58 -31.25 -25.43
N GLU A 115 -10.98 -32.13 -24.64
CA GLU A 115 -10.15 -33.30 -25.00
C GLU A 115 -8.78 -33.05 -25.69
N THR A 116 -7.72 -33.34 -24.92
CA THR A 116 -6.56 -34.23 -25.20
C THR A 116 -5.47 -33.85 -26.24
N GLY A 117 -4.20 -33.93 -25.79
CA GLY A 117 -2.98 -34.12 -26.61
C GLY A 117 -1.85 -33.14 -26.24
N SER A 118 -0.88 -33.48 -25.37
CA SER A 118 0.36 -34.24 -25.63
C SER A 118 1.23 -33.70 -26.79
N THR A 119 2.35 -33.03 -26.48
CA THR A 119 3.70 -33.50 -26.83
C THR A 119 4.77 -32.53 -26.33
N VAL A 120 5.86 -33.11 -25.85
CA VAL A 120 7.12 -32.49 -25.41
C VAL A 120 7.87 -31.93 -26.62
N ASP A 121 8.53 -30.78 -26.46
CA ASP A 121 9.71 -30.42 -27.25
C ASP A 121 10.79 -29.85 -26.33
N GLN A 122 11.94 -30.54 -26.30
CA GLN A 122 13.13 -30.17 -25.56
C GLN A 122 14.01 -29.27 -26.44
N GLY A 123 14.05 -27.98 -26.13
CA GLY A 123 15.09 -27.08 -26.60
C GLY A 123 16.25 -27.03 -25.61
N ALA A 124 17.30 -27.82 -25.83
CA ALA A 124 18.59 -27.68 -25.14
C ALA A 124 19.63 -27.13 -26.11
N ALA A 125 19.92 -25.84 -25.97
CA ALA A 125 21.07 -25.16 -26.58
C ALA A 125 21.87 -24.50 -25.47
N GLY A 126 23.19 -24.69 -25.53
CA GLY A 126 24.13 -24.46 -24.44
C GLY A 126 24.46 -22.99 -24.16
N GLY A 127 25.16 -22.79 -23.05
CA GLY A 127 25.72 -21.51 -22.67
C GLY A 127 26.56 -21.66 -21.42
N ALA A 128 27.88 -21.71 -21.61
CA ALA A 128 28.89 -21.72 -20.56
C ALA A 128 28.78 -20.49 -19.65
N GLY A 129 29.04 -20.68 -18.35
CA GLY A 129 29.09 -19.59 -17.38
C GLY A 129 29.71 -20.07 -16.07
N GLU A 130 30.92 -19.60 -15.81
CA GLU A 130 31.79 -19.77 -14.65
C GLU A 130 31.09 -19.96 -13.29
N ALA A 131 31.59 -20.95 -12.53
CA ALA A 131 31.35 -21.05 -11.10
C ALA A 131 32.07 -19.91 -10.37
N PHE A 132 31.34 -18.86 -10.01
CA PHE A 132 31.77 -17.88 -9.02
C PHE A 132 31.73 -18.55 -7.63
N GLU A 133 32.91 -18.74 -7.07
CA GLU A 133 33.12 -19.20 -5.70
C GLU A 133 32.71 -18.08 -4.74
N PHE A 134 31.45 -18.09 -4.29
CA PHE A 134 30.94 -17.13 -3.31
C PHE A 134 31.33 -17.61 -1.90
N SER A 135 32.47 -17.09 -1.41
CA SER A 135 32.86 -17.18 0.00
C SER A 135 31.80 -16.51 0.88
N MET A 136 31.09 -17.29 1.70
CA MET A 136 30.30 -16.76 2.82
C MET A 136 31.19 -16.67 4.06
N ASP A 137 31.61 -15.46 4.43
CA ASP A 137 32.16 -15.16 5.74
C ASP A 137 31.63 -13.81 6.24
N THR A 138 30.67 -13.86 7.16
CA THR A 138 30.54 -13.12 8.45
C THR A 138 29.08 -12.87 8.84
N PRO A 139 28.60 -13.39 9.99
CA PRO A 139 27.35 -12.93 10.58
C PRO A 139 27.59 -11.61 11.32
N VAL A 140 26.97 -10.52 10.84
CA VAL A 140 26.85 -9.27 11.59
C VAL A 140 25.79 -9.43 12.67
N SER A 141 26.19 -9.35 13.94
CA SER A 141 25.26 -9.29 15.08
C SER A 141 24.54 -7.94 15.09
N PRO A 142 23.20 -7.88 15.27
CA PRO A 142 22.51 -6.62 15.45
C PRO A 142 22.80 -6.03 16.85
N PRO A 143 23.04 -4.71 16.96
CA PRO A 143 23.15 -4.04 18.26
C PRO A 143 21.78 -4.01 18.97
N GLY A 144 21.82 -4.15 20.29
CA GLY A 144 20.67 -4.32 21.19
C GLY A 144 19.53 -3.33 20.97
N ALA A 145 18.33 -3.90 20.88
CA ALA A 145 17.06 -3.20 20.87
C ALA A 145 16.74 -2.69 22.28
N ASP A 146 17.05 -1.42 22.53
CA ASP A 146 16.29 -0.59 23.46
C ASP A 146 15.30 0.20 22.60
N GLU A 147 14.27 -0.48 22.08
CA GLU A 147 13.19 0.17 21.34
C GLU A 147 12.11 0.61 22.33
N PRO A 148 11.69 1.89 22.32
CA PRO A 148 10.53 2.30 23.11
C PRO A 148 9.31 1.53 22.62
N GLU A 149 8.67 0.79 23.52
CA GLU A 149 7.44 0.06 23.27
C GLU A 149 6.38 1.04 22.77
N PHE A 150 6.12 1.01 21.46
CA PHE A 150 5.22 1.95 20.81
C PHE A 150 3.78 1.53 21.09
N ASP A 151 3.13 2.25 22.00
CA ASP A 151 1.71 2.06 22.29
C ASP A 151 0.85 2.63 21.14
N ILE A 152 0.44 1.74 20.24
CA ILE A 152 -0.43 2.04 19.09
C ILE A 152 -1.81 2.54 19.58
N GLY A 153 -2.27 2.08 20.75
CA GLY A 153 -3.55 2.46 21.32
C GLY A 153 -3.61 3.94 21.71
N ALA A 154 -2.58 4.44 22.38
CA ALA A 154 -2.46 5.84 22.80
C ALA A 154 -2.45 6.82 21.61
N PHE A 155 -1.86 6.40 20.48
CA PHE A 155 -1.87 7.21 19.27
C PHE A 155 -3.24 7.25 18.58
N VAL A 156 -3.94 6.11 18.49
CA VAL A 156 -5.29 6.05 17.91
C VAL A 156 -6.27 6.89 18.73
N ASP A 157 -6.20 6.82 20.06
CA ASP A 157 -7.05 7.62 20.95
C ASP A 157 -6.80 9.12 20.73
N THR A 158 -5.53 9.54 20.68
CA THR A 158 -5.17 10.94 20.41
C THR A 158 -5.63 11.40 19.02
N PHE A 159 -5.52 10.55 17.99
CA PHE A 159 -5.91 10.89 16.62
C PHE A 159 -7.44 11.00 16.48
N VAL A 160 -8.19 10.08 17.06
CA VAL A 160 -9.66 10.14 17.11
C VAL A 160 -10.08 11.37 17.90
N GLN A 161 -9.49 11.63 19.06
CA GLN A 161 -9.89 12.75 19.93
C GLN A 161 -9.57 14.11 19.32
N THR A 162 -8.48 14.23 18.55
CA THR A 162 -8.10 15.48 17.87
C THR A 162 -8.94 15.76 16.61
N TYR A 163 -9.46 14.72 15.94
CA TYR A 163 -10.06 14.88 14.61
C TYR A 163 -11.50 14.36 14.45
N ALA A 164 -12.11 13.75 15.47
CA ALA A 164 -13.51 13.29 15.43
C ALA A 164 -14.55 14.41 15.65
N HIS A 165 -14.13 15.67 15.90
CA HIS A 165 -15.05 16.81 16.08
C HIS A 165 -15.44 17.50 14.75
N VAL A 166 -15.73 16.73 13.70
CA VAL A 166 -16.37 17.27 12.49
C VAL A 166 -17.88 17.13 12.64
N PRO A 167 -18.63 18.20 12.95
CA PRO A 167 -20.09 18.12 12.96
C PRO A 167 -20.59 17.87 11.54
N LEU A 168 -21.40 16.82 11.38
CA LEU A 168 -22.13 16.52 10.15
C LEU A 168 -23.05 17.71 9.81
N PRO A 169 -23.03 18.26 8.57
CA PRO A 169 -24.04 19.22 8.15
C PRO A 169 -25.41 18.54 8.12
N ARG A 170 -26.40 19.20 8.73
CA ARG A 170 -27.81 18.79 8.74
C ARG A 170 -28.51 19.17 7.45
#